data_AF-G0RSG2-F1
#
_entry.id   AF-G0RSG2-F1
#
_cell.length_a   1.000
_cell.length_b   1.000
_cell.length_c   1.000
_cell.angle_alpha   90.00
_cell.angle_beta   90.00
_cell.angle_gamma   90.00
#
_symmetry.space_group_name_H-M   'P 1'
#
loop_
_entity.id
_entity.type
_entity.pdbx_description
1 polymer ?
#
loop_
_entity_poly.entity_id
_entity_poly.type
_entity_poly.pdbx_seq_one_letter_code
_entity_poly.pdbx_strand_id
1 'polypeptide(L)'
;MDAVDVSEHYEVTAADNSPSLLSIVLDTNPRAWAALDSSLSLAQAISNILVFVNAHLAFSNANQVAVIAAHVNRAVWLYPALQHPSSTTVKDNSGDVQMHDASAETSLPPPSANKYPQFAQIESSVFSSIQTLMAETTVQDLDQLTTQLSGALTLALCRINKAAQALSSSDTTLSNAAPVNATAPPPVKGRIVVVSVSDSDPSQYIPTMNAVFAAAHNQVAIDTISLAGDSTFLQQACFNTNGIFLKAANPRGLLTYLMFGLIPDTEARASLITPTHDTVDFRTACFCHGKVVDTGYVCSVCLSIFCTPPDNAECLTCGTVLALGNYGAKPAVLPRKKKKKKKIANGSGREETGSATGTPRP
;
A
#
# COMPACT_ATOMS: atom_id res chain seq x y z
N MET A 1 19.36 -35.69 43.53
CA MET A 1 19.43 -36.12 42.12
C MET A 1 18.01 -36.02 41.61
N ASP A 2 17.56 -34.79 41.39
CA ASP A 2 16.25 -34.52 40.81
C ASP A 2 16.50 -34.23 39.33
N ALA A 3 15.89 -35.07 38.50
CA ALA A 3 15.98 -35.01 37.06
C ALA A 3 15.46 -33.64 36.59
N VAL A 4 16.38 -32.82 36.09
CA VAL A 4 16.04 -31.64 35.32
C VAL A 4 15.57 -32.16 33.97
N ASP A 5 14.27 -32.39 33.86
CA ASP A 5 13.60 -32.78 32.63
C ASP A 5 13.52 -31.55 31.72
N VAL A 6 14.57 -31.34 30.91
CA VAL A 6 14.67 -30.26 29.91
C VAL A 6 14.09 -30.72 28.56
N SER A 7 12.97 -31.46 28.58
CA SER A 7 12.32 -31.95 27.36
C SER A 7 11.01 -31.25 27.02
N GLU A 8 10.48 -30.38 27.88
CA GLU A 8 9.29 -29.57 27.59
C GLU A 8 9.68 -28.13 27.21
N HIS A 9 9.13 -27.65 26.08
CA HIS A 9 9.29 -26.31 25.47
C HIS A 9 10.30 -26.11 24.32
N TYR A 10 10.48 -27.13 23.48
CA TYR A 10 10.47 -26.89 22.03
C TYR A 10 9.27 -27.62 21.42
N GLU A 11 8.06 -27.30 21.90
CA GLU A 11 6.95 -27.29 20.97
C GLU A 11 7.27 -26.17 19.98
N VAL A 12 7.99 -26.52 18.91
CA VAL A 12 7.77 -25.88 17.63
C VAL A 12 6.31 -26.19 17.35
N THR A 13 5.41 -25.34 17.85
CA THR A 13 4.15 -25.10 17.17
C THR A 13 4.61 -24.81 15.75
N ALA A 14 4.56 -25.84 14.90
CA ALA A 14 4.65 -25.65 13.47
C ALA A 14 3.52 -24.68 13.22
N ALA A 15 3.88 -23.38 13.13
CA ALA A 15 2.92 -22.32 12.94
C ALA A 15 2.04 -22.83 11.83
N ASP A 16 0.76 -23.07 12.13
CA ASP A 16 -0.20 -23.63 11.19
C ASP A 16 0.07 -22.96 9.85
N ASN A 17 0.30 -23.80 8.84
CA ASN A 17 0.83 -23.44 7.52
C ASN A 17 -0.18 -22.52 6.81
N SER A 18 -0.27 -21.30 7.33
CA SER A 18 -1.28 -20.31 7.05
C SER A 18 -0.97 -19.84 5.64
N PRO A 19 -1.93 -19.98 4.71
CA PRO A 19 -1.68 -19.63 3.32
C PRO A 19 -1.25 -18.16 3.26
N SER A 20 -0.08 -17.92 2.67
CA SER A 20 0.41 -16.58 2.38
C SER A 20 -0.05 -16.17 0.98
N LEU A 21 -0.64 -15.00 0.86
CA LEU A 21 -1.07 -14.41 -0.40
C LEU A 21 -0.19 -13.20 -0.72
N LEU A 22 0.67 -13.37 -1.72
CA LEU A 22 1.52 -12.32 -2.25
C LEU A 22 0.85 -11.65 -3.44
N SER A 23 0.50 -10.38 -3.31
CA SER A 23 0.03 -9.55 -4.42
C SER A 23 1.15 -8.64 -4.93
N ILE A 24 1.48 -8.77 -6.21
CA ILE A 24 2.50 -7.96 -6.87
C ILE A 24 1.79 -6.92 -7.74
N VAL A 25 2.07 -5.65 -7.47
CA VAL A 25 1.64 -4.52 -8.29
C VAL A 25 2.82 -4.05 -9.13
N LEU A 26 2.71 -4.21 -10.45
CA LEU A 26 3.71 -3.79 -11.41
C LEU A 26 3.29 -2.46 -12.04
N ASP A 27 4.11 -1.43 -11.86
CA ASP A 27 4.01 -0.20 -12.64
C ASP A 27 4.33 -0.50 -14.12
N THR A 28 3.39 -0.22 -15.02
CA THR A 28 3.51 -0.48 -16.46
C THR A 28 3.49 0.81 -17.28
N ASN A 29 4.00 1.92 -16.73
CA ASN A 29 4.13 3.18 -17.46
C ASN A 29 5.10 3.04 -18.66
N PRO A 30 4.62 3.10 -19.92
CA PRO A 30 5.48 2.87 -21.08
C PRO A 30 6.60 3.90 -21.20
N ARG A 31 6.35 5.16 -20.82
CA ARG A 31 7.35 6.24 -20.89
C ARG A 31 8.47 6.03 -19.88
N ALA A 32 8.12 5.60 -18.67
CA ALA A 32 9.10 5.31 -17.63
C ALA A 32 9.96 4.10 -18.04
N TRP A 33 9.33 3.01 -18.52
CA TRP A 33 10.06 1.85 -19.01
C TRP A 33 10.94 2.15 -20.22
N ALA A 34 10.53 3.02 -21.13
CA ALA A 34 11.36 3.47 -22.24
C ALA A 34 12.62 4.24 -21.76
N ALA A 35 12.52 5.01 -20.68
CA ALA A 35 13.68 5.67 -20.08
C ALA A 35 14.65 4.68 -19.41
N LEU A 36 14.14 3.56 -18.87
CA LEU A 36 14.95 2.53 -18.21
C LEU A 36 15.52 1.47 -19.16
N ASP A 37 15.08 1.42 -20.42
CA ASP A 37 15.38 0.32 -21.35
C ASP A 37 16.88 0.05 -21.55
N SER A 38 17.71 1.09 -21.49
CA SER A 38 19.19 0.97 -21.56
C SER A 38 19.82 0.20 -20.39
N SER A 39 19.10 0.11 -19.27
CA SER A 39 19.57 -0.51 -18.03
C SER A 39 18.85 -1.82 -17.74
N LEU A 40 17.52 -1.82 -17.80
CA LEU A 40 16.63 -2.94 -17.51
C LEU A 40 15.38 -2.80 -18.39
N SER A 41 15.20 -3.73 -19.32
CA SER A 41 13.98 -3.75 -20.13
C SER A 41 12.81 -4.31 -19.33
N LEU A 42 11.58 -3.94 -19.71
CA LEU A 42 10.36 -4.48 -19.10
C LEU A 42 10.32 -6.01 -19.14
N ALA A 43 10.75 -6.62 -20.25
CA ALA A 43 10.80 -8.09 -20.39
C ALA A 43 11.76 -8.73 -19.36
N GLN A 44 12.96 -8.17 -19.18
CA GLN A 44 13.91 -8.65 -18.18
C GLN A 44 13.38 -8.46 -16.75
N ALA A 45 12.71 -7.33 -16.49
CA ALA A 45 12.08 -7.08 -15.20
C ALA A 45 10.99 -8.12 -14.88
N ILE A 46 10.12 -8.42 -15.84
CA ILE A 46 9.08 -9.44 -15.72
C ILE A 46 9.71 -10.81 -15.46
N SER A 47 10.77 -11.20 -16.19
CA SER A 47 11.47 -12.46 -15.93
C SER A 47 12.00 -12.55 -14.50
N ASN A 48 12.61 -11.48 -13.97
CA ASN A 48 13.08 -11.43 -12.58
C ASN A 48 11.92 -11.53 -11.57
N ILE A 49 10.79 -10.85 -11.83
CA ILE A 49 9.59 -10.92 -10.99
C ILE A 49 8.98 -12.32 -11.02
N LEU A 50 8.95 -12.99 -12.17
CA LEU A 50 8.45 -14.36 -12.28
C LEU A 50 9.32 -15.34 -11.51
N VAL A 51 10.65 -15.16 -11.51
CA VAL A 51 11.54 -15.96 -10.64
C VAL A 51 11.22 -15.72 -9.17
N PHE A 52 10.92 -14.49 -8.78
CA PHE A 52 10.48 -14.16 -7.41
C PHE A 52 9.13 -14.78 -7.04
N VAL A 53 8.16 -14.77 -7.94
CA VAL A 53 6.88 -15.48 -7.79
C VAL A 53 7.11 -16.98 -7.60
N ASN A 54 7.95 -17.59 -8.43
CA ASN A 54 8.26 -19.02 -8.34
C ASN A 54 8.92 -19.36 -6.99
N ALA A 55 9.82 -18.50 -6.49
CA ALA A 55 10.46 -18.68 -5.20
C ALA A 55 9.43 -18.61 -4.05
N HIS A 56 8.48 -17.67 -4.10
CA HIS A 56 7.42 -17.57 -3.09
C HIS A 56 6.48 -18.79 -3.11
N LEU A 57 6.08 -19.26 -4.28
CA LEU A 57 5.25 -20.46 -4.42
C LEU A 57 6.00 -21.75 -4.05
N ALA A 58 7.32 -21.79 -4.25
CA ALA A 58 8.15 -22.92 -3.84
C ALA A 58 8.31 -23.02 -2.31
N PHE A 59 8.06 -21.93 -1.57
CA PHE A 59 8.20 -21.91 -0.12
C PHE A 59 7.10 -22.68 0.60
N SER A 60 5.85 -22.61 0.10
CA SER A 60 4.74 -23.40 0.63
C SER A 60 3.71 -23.67 -0.46
N ASN A 61 3.13 -24.87 -0.46
CA ASN A 61 2.10 -25.29 -1.40
C ASN A 61 0.74 -24.59 -1.17
N ALA A 62 0.55 -23.98 0.00
CA ALA A 62 -0.64 -23.20 0.33
C ALA A 62 -0.53 -21.74 -0.14
N ASN A 63 0.66 -21.31 -0.59
CA ASN A 63 0.89 -19.94 -1.01
C ASN A 63 0.12 -19.63 -2.31
N GLN A 64 -0.44 -18.43 -2.36
CA GLN A 64 -1.16 -17.92 -3.50
C GLN A 64 -0.48 -16.65 -3.99
N VAL A 65 -0.59 -16.39 -5.29
CA VAL A 65 -0.02 -15.19 -5.91
C VAL A 65 -1.09 -14.47 -6.71
N ALA A 66 -1.02 -13.15 -6.69
CA ALA A 66 -1.79 -12.26 -7.55
C ALA A 66 -0.81 -11.28 -8.21
N VAL A 67 -0.95 -11.04 -9.51
CA VAL A 67 -0.13 -10.07 -10.25
C VAL A 67 -1.06 -9.08 -10.94
N ILE A 68 -0.86 -7.79 -10.66
CA ILE A 68 -1.70 -6.69 -11.13
C ILE A 68 -0.80 -5.66 -11.80
N ALA A 69 -1.19 -5.19 -12.97
CA ALA A 69 -0.56 -4.06 -13.64
C ALA A 69 -1.24 -2.75 -13.23
N ALA A 70 -0.47 -1.79 -12.75
CA ALA A 70 -0.85 -0.39 -12.68
C ALA A 70 -0.45 0.27 -14.00
N HIS A 71 -1.41 0.47 -14.90
CA HIS A 71 -1.18 1.17 -16.17
C HIS A 71 -1.58 2.65 -16.03
N VAL A 72 -1.28 3.45 -17.05
CA VAL A 72 -1.53 4.90 -17.03
C VAL A 72 -3.01 5.25 -16.93
N ASN A 73 -3.88 4.50 -17.61
CA ASN A 73 -5.31 4.75 -17.68
C ASN A 73 -6.15 3.81 -16.80
N ARG A 74 -5.64 2.63 -16.45
CA ARG A 74 -6.41 1.59 -15.74
C ARG A 74 -5.51 0.64 -14.95
N ALA A 75 -6.08 -0.06 -13.97
CA ALA A 75 -5.44 -1.18 -13.29
C ALA A 75 -5.99 -2.50 -13.85
N VAL A 76 -5.11 -3.44 -14.23
CA VAL A 76 -5.47 -4.68 -14.92
C VAL A 76 -4.92 -5.90 -14.18
N TRP A 77 -5.70 -6.97 -14.12
CA TRP A 77 -5.23 -8.27 -13.64
C TRP A 77 -4.34 -8.94 -14.69
N LEU A 78 -3.10 -9.25 -14.31
CA LEU A 78 -2.20 -10.08 -15.11
C LEU A 78 -2.31 -11.56 -14.71
N TYR A 79 -2.52 -11.79 -13.42
CA TYR A 79 -2.82 -13.11 -12.85
C TYR A 79 -3.61 -12.95 -11.54
N PRO A 80 -4.66 -13.76 -11.29
CA PRO A 80 -5.25 -14.76 -12.18
C PRO A 80 -5.85 -14.12 -13.43
N ALA A 81 -5.81 -14.84 -14.55
CA ALA A 81 -6.48 -14.40 -15.77
C ALA A 81 -7.96 -14.18 -15.46
N LEU A 82 -8.46 -12.96 -15.68
CA LEU A 82 -9.89 -12.75 -15.69
C LEU A 82 -10.43 -13.57 -16.85
N GLN A 83 -11.34 -14.51 -16.56
CA GLN A 83 -12.16 -15.07 -17.60
C GLN A 83 -12.94 -13.90 -18.19
N HIS A 84 -12.53 -13.42 -19.37
CA HIS A 84 -13.42 -12.60 -20.16
C HIS A 84 -14.71 -13.41 -20.30
N PRO A 85 -15.89 -12.84 -20.01
CA PRO A 85 -17.16 -13.45 -20.38
C PRO A 85 -17.32 -13.35 -21.91
N SER A 86 -16.37 -13.90 -22.66
CA SER A 86 -16.36 -14.00 -24.10
C SER A 86 -16.73 -15.43 -24.48
N SER A 87 -17.99 -15.74 -24.24
CA SER A 87 -18.83 -16.57 -25.09
C SER A 87 -20.16 -16.65 -24.38
N THR A 88 -21.17 -15.96 -24.92
CA THR A 88 -22.54 -16.47 -24.86
C THR A 88 -22.45 -17.96 -25.09
N THR A 89 -22.61 -18.75 -24.03
CA THR A 89 -22.82 -20.19 -24.13
C THR A 89 -24.05 -20.37 -25.01
N VAL A 90 -23.84 -20.51 -26.32
CA VAL A 90 -24.87 -21.03 -27.21
C VAL A 90 -25.02 -22.46 -26.76
N LYS A 91 -25.93 -22.69 -25.81
CA LYS A 91 -26.45 -24.01 -25.53
C LYS A 91 -27.07 -24.46 -26.84
N ASP A 92 -26.45 -25.42 -27.52
CA ASP A 92 -27.19 -26.16 -28.52
C ASP A 92 -28.36 -26.89 -27.83
N ASN A 93 -29.38 -27.23 -28.60
CA ASN A 93 -30.61 -27.86 -28.09
C ASN A 93 -30.38 -29.30 -27.59
N SER A 94 -29.11 -29.73 -27.49
CA SER A 94 -28.66 -31.06 -27.10
C SER A 94 -27.97 -31.07 -25.73
N GLY A 95 -27.73 -29.90 -25.12
CA GLY A 95 -27.16 -29.80 -23.78
C GLY A 95 -25.67 -30.18 -23.73
N ASP A 96 -24.99 -30.18 -24.87
CA ASP A 96 -23.58 -30.52 -24.93
C ASP A 96 -22.74 -29.25 -24.73
N VAL A 97 -21.86 -29.28 -23.72
CA VAL A 97 -20.95 -28.17 -23.46
C VAL A 97 -19.79 -28.30 -24.45
N GLN A 98 -19.74 -27.45 -25.47
CA GLN A 98 -18.56 -27.40 -26.35
C GLN A 98 -17.33 -27.11 -25.51
N MET A 99 -16.50 -28.14 -25.30
CA MET A 99 -15.18 -27.98 -24.73
C MET A 99 -14.34 -27.24 -25.77
N HIS A 100 -14.20 -25.93 -25.61
CA HIS A 100 -13.08 -25.20 -26.22
C HIS A 100 -11.80 -25.55 -25.47
N ASP A 101 -11.39 -26.82 -25.59
CA ASP A 101 -9.99 -27.17 -25.40
C ASP A 101 -9.22 -26.58 -26.58
N ALA A 102 -8.18 -25.83 -26.23
CA ALA A 102 -7.17 -25.27 -27.14
C ALA A 102 -7.73 -24.36 -28.25
N SER A 103 -8.12 -23.14 -27.89
CA SER A 103 -8.11 -22.03 -28.85
C SER A 103 -6.69 -21.91 -29.44
N ALA A 104 -6.62 -22.17 -30.74
CA ALA A 104 -5.56 -21.91 -31.70
C ALA A 104 -4.28 -21.22 -31.17
N GLU A 105 -3.18 -21.96 -31.31
CA GLU A 105 -1.78 -21.50 -31.41
C GLU A 105 -1.60 -19.98 -31.53
N THR A 106 -1.47 -19.31 -30.38
CA THR A 106 -0.60 -18.15 -30.29
C THR A 106 0.80 -18.70 -30.02
N SER A 107 1.78 -18.28 -30.84
CA SER A 107 3.17 -18.75 -30.92
C SER A 107 3.97 -18.63 -29.61
N LEU A 108 3.60 -19.40 -28.59
CA LEU A 108 4.39 -19.59 -27.38
C LEU A 108 5.11 -20.94 -27.49
N PRO A 109 6.42 -21.00 -27.16
CA PRO A 109 7.14 -22.26 -27.17
C PRO A 109 6.43 -23.26 -26.22
N PRO A 110 6.38 -24.56 -26.58
CA PRO A 110 5.72 -25.56 -25.74
C PRO A 110 6.32 -25.50 -24.32
N PRO A 111 5.49 -25.55 -23.26
CA PRO A 111 5.99 -25.49 -21.90
C PRO A 111 6.98 -26.64 -21.71
N SER A 112 8.17 -26.32 -21.21
CA SER A 112 9.17 -27.36 -20.93
C SER A 112 8.57 -28.37 -19.96
N ALA A 113 8.58 -29.66 -20.32
CA ALA A 113 7.96 -30.74 -19.53
C ALA A 113 8.45 -30.82 -18.06
N ASN A 114 9.60 -30.19 -17.76
CA ASN A 114 10.20 -30.16 -16.42
C ASN A 114 9.76 -28.96 -15.55
N LYS A 115 8.92 -28.05 -16.05
CA LYS A 115 8.46 -26.88 -15.29
C LYS A 115 7.18 -27.20 -14.54
N TYR A 116 7.11 -26.79 -13.27
CA TYR A 116 5.91 -26.96 -12.47
C TYR A 116 4.71 -26.30 -13.19
N PRO A 117 3.58 -27.01 -13.40
CA PRO A 117 2.50 -26.53 -14.27
C PRO A 117 1.93 -25.17 -13.87
N GLN A 118 1.81 -24.89 -12.57
CA GLN A 118 1.32 -23.59 -12.11
C GLN A 118 2.28 -22.45 -12.48
N PHE A 119 3.59 -22.68 -12.46
CA PHE A 119 4.58 -21.67 -12.86
C PHE A 119 4.49 -21.37 -14.36
N ALA A 120 4.29 -22.40 -15.18
CA ALA A 120 4.12 -22.24 -16.62
C ALA A 120 2.82 -21.50 -16.96
N GLN A 121 1.72 -21.79 -16.24
CA GLN A 121 0.44 -21.08 -16.39
C GLN A 121 0.55 -19.60 -16.00
N ILE A 122 1.16 -19.30 -14.84
CA ILE A 122 1.36 -17.91 -14.38
C ILE A 122 2.21 -17.14 -15.39
N GLU A 123 3.34 -17.70 -15.82
CA GLU A 123 4.20 -17.08 -16.82
C GLU A 123 3.46 -16.77 -18.12
N SER A 124 2.75 -17.76 -18.68
CA SER A 124 2.02 -17.59 -19.94
C SER A 124 0.90 -16.55 -19.82
N SER A 125 0.17 -16.55 -18.69
CA SER A 125 -0.88 -15.58 -18.39
C SER A 125 -0.33 -14.17 -18.28
N VAL A 126 0.77 -13.98 -17.53
CA VAL A 126 1.40 -12.67 -17.31
C VAL A 126 1.97 -12.11 -18.61
N PHE A 127 2.68 -12.93 -19.40
CA PHE A 127 3.22 -12.48 -20.69
C PHE A 127 2.12 -12.10 -21.68
N SER A 128 1.10 -12.95 -21.84
CA SER A 128 -0.02 -12.68 -22.75
C SER A 128 -0.80 -11.42 -22.35
N SER A 129 -1.07 -11.27 -21.04
CA SER A 129 -1.80 -10.10 -20.51
C SER A 129 -1.01 -8.80 -20.67
N ILE A 130 0.31 -8.82 -20.44
CA ILE A 130 1.16 -7.64 -20.65
C ILE A 130 1.27 -7.29 -22.14
N GLN A 131 1.44 -8.28 -23.02
CA GLN A 131 1.48 -8.05 -24.46
C GLN A 131 0.17 -7.43 -24.96
N THR A 132 -0.98 -7.97 -24.50
CA THR A 132 -2.30 -7.42 -24.81
C THR A 132 -2.44 -5.99 -24.27
N LEU A 133 -2.01 -5.73 -23.03
CA LEU A 133 -2.04 -4.41 -22.43
C LEU A 133 -1.22 -3.40 -23.22
N MET A 134 0.00 -3.76 -23.64
CA MET A 134 0.87 -2.88 -24.43
C MET A 134 0.37 -2.69 -25.87
N ALA A 135 -0.33 -3.68 -26.44
CA ALA A 135 -0.93 -3.58 -27.77
C ALA A 135 -2.18 -2.69 -27.78
N GLU A 136 -2.93 -2.66 -26.67
CA GLU A 136 -4.10 -1.80 -26.50
C GLU A 136 -3.75 -0.34 -26.13
N THR A 137 -2.53 -0.08 -25.66
CA THR A 137 -2.10 1.27 -25.30
C THR A 137 -2.12 2.20 -26.51
N THR A 138 -2.94 3.24 -26.46
CA THR A 138 -3.04 4.24 -27.52
C THR A 138 -2.07 5.40 -27.31
N VAL A 139 -1.85 6.23 -28.34
CA VAL A 139 -1.00 7.43 -28.23
C VAL A 139 -1.57 8.44 -27.21
N GLN A 140 -2.89 8.52 -27.07
CA GLN A 140 -3.54 9.40 -26.09
C GLN A 140 -3.26 8.98 -24.64
N ASP A 141 -3.13 7.67 -24.40
CA ASP A 141 -2.79 7.16 -23.06
C ASP A 141 -1.36 7.56 -22.65
N LEU A 142 -0.47 7.81 -23.63
CA LEU A 142 0.90 8.24 -23.37
C LEU A 142 1.02 9.69 -22.90
N ASP A 143 -0.04 10.49 -23.06
CA ASP A 143 -0.10 11.86 -22.53
C ASP A 143 -0.24 11.84 -21.01
N GLN A 144 -0.82 10.77 -20.45
CA GLN A 144 -0.90 10.58 -19.03
C GLN A 144 0.45 10.12 -18.48
N LEU A 145 1.06 10.97 -17.66
CA LEU A 145 2.39 10.72 -17.09
C LEU A 145 2.37 9.80 -15.86
N THR A 146 1.18 9.49 -15.35
CA THR A 146 0.97 8.92 -14.02
C THR A 146 0.25 7.58 -14.13
N THR A 147 0.52 6.67 -13.20
CA THR A 147 -0.15 5.37 -13.15
C THR A 147 -1.32 5.34 -12.19
N GLN A 148 -2.29 4.48 -12.46
CA GLN A 148 -3.42 4.20 -11.57
C GLN A 148 -3.03 3.24 -10.44
N LEU A 149 -2.03 3.64 -9.65
CA LEU A 149 -1.52 2.85 -8.51
C LEU A 149 -2.62 2.59 -7.46
N SER A 150 -3.44 3.60 -7.16
CA SER A 150 -4.55 3.50 -6.21
C SER A 150 -5.55 2.40 -6.58
N GLY A 151 -5.90 2.30 -7.86
CA GLY A 151 -6.74 1.24 -8.41
C GLY A 151 -6.12 -0.15 -8.23
N ALA A 152 -4.82 -0.29 -8.54
CA ALA A 152 -4.11 -1.56 -8.40
C ALA A 152 -4.00 -2.02 -6.94
N LEU A 153 -3.69 -1.10 -6.02
CA LEU A 153 -3.68 -1.39 -4.57
C LEU A 153 -5.06 -1.82 -4.07
N THR A 154 -6.12 -1.18 -4.54
CA THR A 154 -7.49 -1.53 -4.17
C THR A 154 -7.89 -2.93 -4.66
N LEU A 155 -7.50 -3.29 -5.89
CA LEU A 155 -7.70 -4.63 -6.45
C LEU A 155 -6.93 -5.70 -5.64
N ALA A 156 -5.69 -5.41 -5.27
CA ALA A 156 -4.87 -6.28 -4.42
C ALA A 156 -5.55 -6.52 -3.06
N LEU A 157 -5.96 -5.44 -2.39
CA LEU A 157 -6.64 -5.50 -1.09
C LEU A 157 -7.97 -6.25 -1.17
N CYS A 158 -8.76 -6.02 -2.22
CA CYS A 158 -10.01 -6.74 -2.43
C CYS A 158 -9.79 -8.25 -2.57
N ARG A 159 -8.75 -8.67 -3.31
CA ARG A 159 -8.40 -10.07 -3.47
C ARG A 159 -7.92 -10.71 -2.18
N ILE A 160 -7.12 -9.98 -1.39
CA ILE A 160 -6.68 -10.42 -0.06
C ILE A 160 -7.88 -10.62 0.87
N ASN A 161 -8.76 -9.63 0.93
CA ASN A 161 -9.97 -9.72 1.75
C ASN A 161 -10.89 -10.88 1.30
N LYS A 162 -11.03 -11.09 -0.01
CA LYS A 162 -11.80 -12.22 -0.55
C LYS A 162 -11.17 -13.57 -0.22
N ALA A 163 -9.83 -13.67 -0.26
CA ALA A 163 -9.11 -14.88 0.15
C ALA A 163 -9.32 -15.18 1.64
N ALA A 164 -9.18 -14.14 2.48
CA ALA A 164 -9.40 -14.25 3.92
C ALA A 164 -10.84 -14.69 4.25
N GLN A 165 -11.84 -14.11 3.57
CA GLN A 165 -13.24 -14.50 3.72
C GLN A 165 -13.50 -15.96 3.27
N ALA A 166 -12.93 -16.38 2.13
CA ALA A 166 -13.11 -17.73 1.63
C ALA A 166 -12.58 -18.78 2.63
N LEU A 167 -11.42 -18.53 3.24
CA LEU A 167 -10.88 -19.43 4.27
C LEU A 167 -11.73 -19.43 5.54
N SER A 168 -12.23 -18.27 5.98
CA SER A 168 -13.10 -18.19 7.15
C SER A 168 -14.47 -18.88 6.96
N SER A 169 -14.96 -18.95 5.71
CA SER A 169 -16.27 -19.53 5.42
C SER A 169 -16.32 -21.06 5.55
N SER A 170 -15.18 -21.74 5.39
CA SER A 170 -15.10 -23.20 5.51
C SER A 170 -15.41 -23.71 6.93
N ASP A 171 -15.25 -22.89 7.96
CA ASP A 171 -15.55 -23.26 9.36
C ASP A 171 -16.99 -22.94 9.80
N THR A 172 -17.81 -22.28 8.97
CA THR A 172 -19.09 -21.67 9.40
C THR A 172 -20.35 -22.54 9.23
N THR A 173 -20.24 -23.86 9.04
CA THR A 173 -21.44 -24.72 9.06
C THR A 173 -22.05 -24.93 10.46
N LEU A 174 -21.39 -24.49 11.53
CA LEU A 174 -21.94 -24.48 12.90
C LEU A 174 -21.47 -23.26 13.70
N SER A 175 -21.94 -22.05 13.40
CA SER A 175 -22.26 -21.04 14.44
C SER A 175 -22.70 -19.71 13.83
N ASN A 176 -23.78 -19.18 14.40
CA ASN A 176 -24.34 -17.87 14.12
C ASN A 176 -23.27 -16.77 14.20
N ALA A 177 -23.39 -15.80 13.29
CA ALA A 177 -22.63 -14.55 13.20
C ALA A 177 -22.40 -13.89 14.58
N ALA A 178 -21.24 -14.15 15.18
CA ALA A 178 -20.66 -13.28 16.18
C ALA A 178 -19.84 -12.19 15.47
N PRO A 179 -19.81 -10.95 15.99
CA PRO A 179 -18.96 -9.91 15.44
C PRO A 179 -17.51 -10.37 15.51
N VAL A 180 -16.81 -10.23 14.39
CA VAL A 180 -15.38 -10.55 14.22
C VAL A 180 -14.60 -9.87 15.34
N ASN A 181 -14.05 -10.64 16.28
CA ASN A 181 -13.12 -10.12 17.26
C ASN A 181 -11.93 -9.51 16.51
N ALA A 182 -11.71 -8.21 16.65
CA ALA A 182 -10.64 -7.44 15.99
C ALA A 182 -9.20 -7.84 16.41
N THR A 183 -9.04 -8.92 17.18
CA THR A 183 -7.79 -9.41 17.76
C THR A 183 -7.40 -10.81 17.29
N ALA A 184 -8.22 -11.48 16.48
CA ALA A 184 -7.81 -12.75 15.88
C ALA A 184 -6.91 -12.49 14.65
N PRO A 185 -5.77 -13.21 14.50
CA PRO A 185 -4.93 -13.08 13.32
C PRO A 185 -5.73 -13.43 12.07
N PRO A 186 -5.55 -12.69 10.95
CA PRO A 186 -6.29 -12.96 9.73
C PRO A 186 -6.00 -14.39 9.25
N PRO A 187 -7.02 -15.12 8.75
CA PRO A 187 -6.88 -16.52 8.33
C PRO A 187 -5.96 -16.69 7.11
N VAL A 188 -5.70 -15.61 6.37
CA VAL A 188 -4.75 -15.55 5.24
C VAL A 188 -3.77 -14.41 5.52
N LYS A 189 -2.47 -14.68 5.42
CA LYS A 189 -1.43 -13.66 5.52
C LYS A 189 -1.33 -12.92 4.19
N GLY A 190 -1.81 -11.69 4.14
CA GLY A 190 -1.77 -10.87 2.93
C GLY A 190 -0.58 -9.94 2.91
N ARG A 191 0.13 -9.88 1.78
CA ARG A 191 1.25 -8.96 1.58
C ARG A 191 1.25 -8.39 0.17
N ILE A 192 1.55 -7.09 0.05
CA ILE A 192 1.58 -6.39 -1.24
C ILE A 192 3.01 -5.96 -1.54
N VAL A 193 3.52 -6.28 -2.72
CA VAL A 193 4.80 -5.81 -3.24
C VAL A 193 4.57 -4.93 -4.45
N VAL A 194 5.01 -3.68 -4.40
CA VAL A 194 4.88 -2.70 -5.46
C VAL A 194 6.24 -2.54 -6.15
N VAL A 195 6.28 -2.76 -7.47
CA VAL A 195 7.42 -2.44 -8.32
C VAL A 195 7.09 -1.12 -9.02
N SER A 196 7.70 -0.03 -8.55
CA SER A 196 7.47 1.34 -9.01
C SER A 196 8.61 1.80 -9.90
N VAL A 197 8.26 2.44 -11.02
CA VAL A 197 9.21 2.98 -12.01
C VAL A 197 8.96 4.47 -12.27
N SER A 198 7.73 4.93 -12.05
CA SER A 198 7.31 6.31 -12.23
C SER A 198 7.27 7.11 -10.92
N ASP A 199 7.35 8.44 -11.05
CA ASP A 199 7.20 9.39 -9.96
C ASP A 199 5.76 9.44 -9.44
N SER A 200 5.60 9.83 -8.18
CA SER A 200 4.30 10.01 -7.54
C SER A 200 3.68 11.37 -7.88
N ASP A 201 2.49 11.37 -8.49
CA ASP A 201 1.79 12.61 -8.85
C ASP A 201 0.76 13.05 -7.79
N PRO A 202 0.75 14.33 -7.38
CA PRO A 202 -0.14 14.84 -6.34
C PRO A 202 -1.63 14.57 -6.55
N SER A 203 -2.12 14.46 -7.79
CA SER A 203 -3.54 14.16 -8.05
C SER A 203 -3.95 12.77 -7.55
N GLN A 204 -3.01 11.82 -7.51
CA GLN A 204 -3.23 10.44 -7.07
C GLN A 204 -2.95 10.23 -5.57
N TYR A 205 -2.56 11.27 -4.83
CA TYR A 205 -2.21 11.17 -3.41
C TYR A 205 -3.37 10.62 -2.57
N ILE A 206 -4.53 11.29 -2.62
CA ILE A 206 -5.70 10.95 -1.80
C ILE A 206 -6.16 9.50 -2.03
N PRO A 207 -6.44 9.06 -3.28
CA PRO A 207 -6.91 7.70 -3.48
C PRO A 207 -5.84 6.66 -3.13
N THR A 208 -4.55 6.95 -3.34
CA THR A 208 -3.46 6.05 -2.94
C THR A 208 -3.36 5.93 -1.42
N MET A 209 -3.38 7.04 -0.69
CA MET A 209 -3.29 7.04 0.77
C MET A 209 -4.52 6.41 1.43
N ASN A 210 -5.72 6.59 0.87
CA ASN A 210 -6.91 5.88 1.35
C ASN A 210 -6.75 4.36 1.25
N ALA A 211 -6.17 3.86 0.14
CA ALA A 211 -5.87 2.44 -0.01
C ALA A 211 -4.79 1.98 0.98
N VAL A 212 -3.75 2.78 1.23
CA VAL A 212 -2.70 2.51 2.22
C VAL A 212 -3.27 2.43 3.64
N PHE A 213 -4.13 3.36 4.05
CA PHE A 213 -4.75 3.34 5.37
C PHE A 213 -5.68 2.13 5.54
N ALA A 214 -6.40 1.74 4.47
CA ALA A 214 -7.18 0.50 4.47
C ALA A 214 -6.28 -0.74 4.58
N ALA A 215 -5.12 -0.76 3.93
CA ALA A 215 -4.14 -1.83 4.06
C ALA A 215 -3.59 -1.94 5.48
N ALA A 216 -3.20 -0.81 6.09
CA ALA A 216 -2.71 -0.74 7.46
C ALA A 216 -3.76 -1.24 8.47
N HIS A 217 -5.02 -0.84 8.29
CA HIS A 217 -6.12 -1.32 9.13
C HIS A 217 -6.32 -2.84 9.03
N ASN A 218 -6.18 -3.40 7.82
CA ASN A 218 -6.29 -4.84 7.57
C ASN A 218 -4.99 -5.61 7.88
N GLN A 219 -3.98 -4.97 8.48
CA GLN A 219 -2.68 -5.57 8.80
C GLN A 219 -1.96 -6.17 7.57
N VAL A 220 -2.12 -5.55 6.41
CA VAL A 220 -1.44 -5.93 5.17
C VAL A 220 -0.24 -5.01 4.96
N ALA A 221 0.97 -5.58 5.02
CA ALA A 221 2.20 -4.86 4.75
C ALA A 221 2.33 -4.54 3.25
N ILE A 222 2.68 -3.29 2.93
CA ILE A 222 3.01 -2.85 1.57
C ILE A 222 4.52 -2.62 1.50
N ASP A 223 5.20 -3.43 0.71
CA ASP A 223 6.60 -3.18 0.38
C ASP A 223 6.73 -2.60 -1.01
N THR A 224 7.72 -1.75 -1.19
CA THR A 224 7.96 -1.11 -2.47
C THR A 224 9.41 -1.25 -2.85
N ILE A 225 9.64 -1.54 -4.13
CA ILE A 225 10.91 -1.28 -4.79
C ILE A 225 10.73 -0.15 -5.82
N SER A 226 11.47 0.92 -5.65
CA SER A 226 11.56 2.02 -6.62
C SER A 226 12.78 1.77 -7.52
N LEU A 227 12.52 1.51 -8.80
CA LEU A 227 13.55 1.31 -9.83
C LEU A 227 14.05 2.62 -10.40
N ALA A 228 13.17 3.61 -10.47
CA ALA A 228 13.46 4.98 -10.86
C ALA A 228 12.46 5.93 -10.21
N GLY A 229 12.82 7.21 -10.20
CA GLY A 229 12.01 8.26 -9.59
C GLY A 229 12.11 8.32 -8.07
N ASP A 230 11.43 9.32 -7.51
CA ASP A 230 11.27 9.51 -6.07
C ASP A 230 9.79 9.32 -5.71
N SER A 231 9.44 8.08 -5.35
CA SER A 231 8.08 7.72 -4.96
C SER A 231 7.80 8.02 -3.49
N THR A 232 7.71 9.30 -3.14
CA THR A 232 7.45 9.78 -1.77
C THR A 232 6.17 9.20 -1.16
N PHE A 233 5.12 8.98 -1.95
CA PHE A 233 3.87 8.40 -1.45
C PHE A 233 4.04 6.92 -1.08
N LEU A 234 4.87 6.19 -1.83
CA LEU A 234 5.18 4.80 -1.52
C LEU A 234 6.10 4.68 -0.30
N GLN A 235 6.98 5.66 -0.06
CA GLN A 235 7.74 5.73 1.19
C GLN A 235 6.80 5.87 2.40
N GLN A 236 5.81 6.78 2.31
CA GLN A 236 4.77 6.91 3.34
C GLN A 236 3.92 5.64 3.45
N ALA A 237 3.63 4.97 2.33
CA ALA A 237 2.87 3.73 2.31
C ALA A 237 3.58 2.61 3.08
N CYS A 238 4.87 2.41 2.82
CA CYS A 238 5.68 1.43 3.54
C CYS A 238 5.76 1.77 5.04
N PHE A 239 5.97 3.04 5.39
CA PHE A 239 6.00 3.47 6.79
C PHE A 239 4.69 3.18 7.52
N ASN A 240 3.54 3.55 6.93
CA ASN A 240 2.23 3.38 7.56
C ASN A 240 1.79 1.91 7.70
N THR A 241 2.31 1.02 6.86
CA THR A 241 1.95 -0.41 6.83
C THR A 241 3.01 -1.30 7.47
N ASN A 242 4.07 -0.72 8.06
CA ASN A 242 5.25 -1.46 8.54
C ASN A 242 5.91 -2.34 7.46
N GLY A 243 5.89 -1.87 6.21
CA GLY A 243 6.56 -2.48 5.08
C GLY A 243 7.97 -1.92 4.82
N ILE A 244 8.65 -2.50 3.83
CA ILE A 244 10.01 -2.18 3.44
C ILE A 244 9.99 -1.34 2.16
N PHE A 245 10.69 -0.22 2.19
CA PHE A 245 10.96 0.60 1.00
C PHE A 245 12.41 0.42 0.54
N LEU A 246 12.59 0.00 -0.71
CA LEU A 246 13.91 -0.17 -1.33
C LEU A 246 14.03 0.75 -2.54
N LYS A 247 15.04 1.63 -2.52
CA LYS A 247 15.44 2.37 -3.73
C LYS A 247 16.57 1.61 -4.42
N ALA A 248 16.33 1.16 -5.65
CA ALA A 248 17.34 0.44 -6.41
C ALA A 248 18.42 1.40 -6.91
N ALA A 249 19.65 1.24 -6.42
CA ALA A 249 20.79 2.02 -6.93
C ALA A 249 21.15 1.59 -8.37
N ASN A 250 21.01 0.29 -8.67
CA ASN A 250 21.25 -0.28 -9.98
C ASN A 250 20.05 -1.17 -10.38
N PRO A 251 19.24 -0.81 -11.38
CA PRO A 251 18.04 -1.57 -11.76
C PRO A 251 18.36 -2.95 -12.35
N ARG A 252 19.57 -3.16 -12.89
CA ARG A 252 20.04 -4.48 -13.35
C ARG A 252 20.04 -5.55 -12.26
N GLY A 253 20.23 -5.16 -11.00
CA GLY A 253 20.24 -6.06 -9.84
C GLY A 253 18.86 -6.35 -9.25
N LEU A 254 17.76 -6.10 -9.99
CA LEU A 254 16.38 -6.24 -9.49
C LEU A 254 16.14 -7.57 -8.75
N LEU A 255 16.57 -8.70 -9.32
CA LEU A 255 16.37 -10.01 -8.68
C LEU A 255 17.03 -10.08 -7.30
N THR A 256 18.22 -9.50 -7.12
CA THR A 256 18.92 -9.48 -5.82
C THR A 256 18.11 -8.72 -4.78
N TYR A 257 17.55 -7.56 -5.15
CA TYR A 257 16.69 -6.80 -4.24
C TYR A 257 15.40 -7.55 -3.89
N LEU A 258 14.77 -8.20 -4.87
CA LEU A 258 13.57 -9.02 -4.63
C LEU A 258 13.85 -10.21 -3.70
N MET A 259 14.93 -10.95 -3.97
CA MET A 259 15.31 -12.14 -3.20
C MET A 259 15.76 -11.80 -1.78
N PHE A 260 16.67 -10.84 -1.59
CA PHE A 260 17.25 -10.57 -0.27
C PHE A 260 16.42 -9.58 0.55
N GLY A 261 15.76 -8.62 -0.09
CA GLY A 261 15.01 -7.58 0.59
C GLY A 261 13.53 -7.93 0.79
N LEU A 262 12.91 -8.56 -0.21
CA LEU A 262 11.46 -8.68 -0.29
C LEU A 262 10.95 -10.13 -0.27
N ILE A 263 11.79 -11.15 -0.13
CA ILE A 263 11.31 -12.52 0.09
C ILE A 263 10.77 -12.79 1.50
N PRO A 264 11.35 -12.24 2.59
CA PRO A 264 10.94 -12.64 3.93
C PRO A 264 9.52 -12.16 4.23
N ASP A 265 8.69 -13.07 4.73
CA ASP A 265 7.34 -12.76 5.21
C ASP A 265 7.40 -11.89 6.48
N THR A 266 6.28 -11.27 6.85
CA THR A 266 6.20 -10.30 7.95
C THR A 266 6.75 -10.84 9.28
N GLU A 267 6.52 -12.12 9.58
CA GLU A 267 7.05 -12.78 10.79
C GLU A 267 8.56 -13.02 10.71
N ALA A 268 9.04 -13.50 9.56
CA ALA A 268 10.46 -13.76 9.34
C ALA A 268 11.29 -12.46 9.39
N ARG A 269 10.68 -11.30 9.13
CA ARG A 269 11.34 -10.00 9.28
C ARG A 269 11.65 -9.63 10.72
N ALA A 270 10.89 -10.14 11.70
CA ALA A 270 11.15 -9.84 13.09
C ALA A 270 12.49 -10.41 13.57
N SER A 271 13.00 -11.46 12.91
CA SER A 271 14.29 -12.08 13.20
C SER A 271 15.42 -11.63 12.25
N LEU A 272 15.11 -10.83 11.23
CA LEU A 272 16.08 -10.36 10.23
C LEU A 272 16.31 -8.87 10.35
N ILE A 273 17.56 -8.44 10.15
CA ILE A 273 17.87 -7.02 9.99
C ILE A 273 17.42 -6.61 8.59
N THR A 274 16.26 -6.00 8.52
CA THR A 274 15.74 -5.45 7.27
C THR A 274 16.33 -4.06 7.01
N PRO A 275 16.51 -3.66 5.75
CA PRO A 275 16.98 -2.33 5.42
C PRO A 275 15.98 -1.28 5.90
N THR A 276 16.41 -0.45 6.85
CA THR A 276 15.61 0.64 7.42
C THR A 276 15.70 1.88 6.54
N HIS A 277 14.58 2.54 6.30
CA HIS A 277 14.53 3.82 5.59
C HIS A 277 14.62 4.98 6.58
N ASP A 278 15.60 5.88 6.40
CA ASP A 278 15.93 6.92 7.39
C ASP A 278 15.19 8.26 7.14
N THR A 279 14.64 8.48 5.93
CA THR A 279 14.07 9.79 5.55
C THR A 279 12.73 9.67 4.84
N VAL A 280 11.63 9.52 5.58
CA VAL A 280 10.27 9.61 5.00
C VAL A 280 9.86 11.08 4.93
N ASP A 281 9.46 11.55 3.74
CA ASP A 281 8.93 12.89 3.53
C ASP A 281 7.43 12.94 3.90
N PHE A 282 7.08 13.60 5.01
CA PHE A 282 5.71 13.77 5.49
C PHE A 282 5.06 15.09 5.07
N ARG A 283 5.70 15.86 4.17
CA ARG A 283 5.13 17.13 3.74
C ARG A 283 3.80 16.89 3.01
N THR A 284 2.85 17.79 3.26
CA THR A 284 1.50 17.69 2.72
C THR A 284 1.38 18.50 1.43
N ALA A 285 0.57 18.03 0.48
CA ALA A 285 0.24 18.80 -0.71
C ALA A 285 -1.01 19.67 -0.43
N CYS A 286 -0.97 20.94 -0.84
CA CYS A 286 -2.11 21.83 -0.64
C CYS A 286 -3.20 21.59 -1.70
N PHE A 287 -4.47 21.60 -1.29
CA PHE A 287 -5.62 21.39 -2.18
C PHE A 287 -5.84 22.51 -3.19
N CYS A 288 -5.25 23.71 -2.99
CA CYS A 288 -5.35 24.82 -3.95
C CYS A 288 -4.65 24.52 -5.28
N HIS A 289 -3.43 23.97 -5.20
CA HIS A 289 -2.51 23.90 -6.34
C HIS A 289 -1.86 22.53 -6.52
N GLY A 290 -2.08 21.58 -5.59
CA GLY A 290 -1.40 20.28 -5.57
C GLY A 290 0.09 20.35 -5.24
N LYS A 291 0.58 21.48 -4.72
CA LYS A 291 2.00 21.68 -4.40
C LYS A 291 2.30 21.27 -2.97
N VAL A 292 3.45 20.64 -2.77
CA VAL A 292 3.97 20.27 -1.45
C VAL A 292 4.27 21.54 -0.65
N VAL A 293 3.73 21.63 0.56
CA VAL A 293 3.92 22.75 1.49
C VAL A 293 4.48 22.26 2.82
N ASP A 294 5.34 23.10 3.41
CA ASP A 294 5.89 22.89 4.76
C ASP A 294 4.96 23.47 5.84
N THR A 295 4.40 24.65 5.58
CA THR A 295 3.38 25.30 6.43
C THR A 295 2.09 25.48 5.65
N GLY A 296 0.97 24.95 6.16
CA GLY A 296 -0.34 25.07 5.55
C GLY A 296 -1.44 25.45 6.54
N TYR A 297 -2.56 25.93 6.02
CA TYR A 297 -3.76 26.28 6.79
C TYR A 297 -4.78 25.15 6.68
N VAL A 298 -5.33 24.71 7.81
CA VAL A 298 -6.30 23.61 7.84
C VAL A 298 -7.70 24.15 8.05
N CYS A 299 -8.66 23.68 7.25
CA CYS A 299 -10.08 23.94 7.48
C CYS A 299 -10.57 23.18 8.72
N SER A 300 -11.21 23.86 9.67
CA SER A 300 -11.71 23.23 10.90
C SER A 300 -12.87 22.24 10.68
N VAL A 301 -13.49 22.25 9.50
CA VAL A 301 -14.66 21.41 9.19
C VAL A 301 -14.27 20.21 8.34
N CYS A 302 -13.62 20.42 7.19
CA CYS A 302 -13.27 19.34 6.24
C CYS A 302 -11.80 18.92 6.29
N LEU A 303 -10.99 19.50 7.17
CA LEU A 303 -9.55 19.20 7.32
C LEU A 303 -8.74 19.39 6.02
N SER A 304 -9.26 20.12 5.04
CA SER A 304 -8.51 20.45 3.82
C SER A 304 -7.36 21.41 4.13
N ILE A 305 -6.24 21.19 3.46
CA ILE A 305 -4.98 21.91 3.67
C ILE A 305 -4.77 22.92 2.53
N PHE A 306 -4.52 24.19 2.88
CA PHE A 306 -4.35 25.29 1.95
C PHE A 306 -2.96 25.92 2.06
N CYS A 307 -2.41 26.32 0.91
CA CYS A 307 -1.12 27.00 0.82
C CYS A 307 -1.18 28.42 1.42
N THR A 308 -2.30 29.12 1.22
CA THR A 308 -2.56 30.49 1.69
C THR A 308 -3.97 30.52 2.30
N PRO A 309 -4.24 31.45 3.24
CA PRO A 309 -5.60 31.64 3.72
C PRO A 309 -6.50 32.04 2.53
N PRO A 310 -7.72 31.50 2.41
CA PRO A 310 -8.64 31.88 1.35
C PRO A 310 -9.10 33.34 1.51
N ASP A 311 -9.16 34.09 0.41
CA ASP A 311 -9.37 35.56 0.40
C ASP A 311 -10.70 35.99 1.04
N ASN A 312 -11.76 35.19 0.87
CA ASN A 312 -13.09 35.45 1.45
C ASN A 312 -13.33 34.70 2.77
N ALA A 313 -12.27 34.14 3.36
CA ALA A 313 -12.36 33.20 4.46
C ALA A 313 -13.23 31.97 4.16
N GLU A 314 -13.58 31.71 2.90
CA GLU A 314 -14.41 30.60 2.48
C GLU A 314 -13.55 29.41 2.08
N CYS A 315 -13.87 28.23 2.61
CA CYS A 315 -13.19 27.01 2.23
C CYS A 315 -13.53 26.61 0.78
N LEU A 316 -12.53 26.55 -0.10
CA LEU A 316 -12.69 26.11 -1.50
C LEU A 316 -13.26 24.69 -1.66
N THR A 317 -13.15 23.85 -0.62
CA THR A 317 -13.60 22.44 -0.65
C THR A 317 -15.02 22.26 -0.12
N CYS A 318 -15.39 22.94 0.97
CA CYS A 318 -16.68 22.72 1.65
C CYS A 318 -17.60 23.96 1.66
N GLY A 319 -17.17 25.09 1.10
CA GLY A 319 -17.96 26.33 1.03
C GLY A 319 -18.25 26.97 2.39
N THR A 320 -17.62 26.49 3.47
CA THR A 320 -17.85 27.04 4.81
C THR A 320 -17.04 28.31 5.01
N VAL A 321 -17.68 29.36 5.50
CA VAL A 321 -17.01 30.60 5.93
C VAL A 321 -16.30 30.34 7.26
N LEU A 322 -14.98 30.40 7.21
CA LEU A 322 -14.07 30.19 8.32
C LEU A 322 -13.85 31.51 9.06
N ALA A 323 -13.91 31.48 10.38
CA ALA A 323 -13.42 32.60 11.18
C ALA A 323 -11.89 32.56 11.19
N LEU A 324 -11.25 33.35 10.32
CA LEU A 324 -9.83 33.67 10.45
C LEU A 324 -9.65 34.35 11.81
N GLY A 325 -9.17 33.60 12.80
CA GLY A 325 -8.96 34.12 14.15
C GLY A 325 -7.85 35.17 14.20
N ASN A 326 -6.91 35.02 15.14
CA ASN A 326 -5.75 35.91 15.25
C ASN A 326 -4.66 35.62 14.20
N TYR A 327 -5.04 35.44 12.93
CA TYR A 327 -4.08 35.25 11.84
C TYR A 327 -3.23 36.51 11.66
N GLY A 328 -1.90 36.39 11.76
CA GLY A 328 -0.97 37.52 11.74
C GLY A 328 -0.75 38.22 13.10
N ALA A 329 -1.39 37.77 14.18
CA ALA A 329 -1.03 38.26 15.51
C ALA A 329 0.34 37.69 15.91
N LYS A 330 1.30 38.58 16.20
CA LYS A 330 2.60 38.18 16.74
C LYS A 330 2.36 37.30 17.96
N PRO A 331 2.92 36.07 18.02
CA PRO A 331 2.74 35.21 19.18
C PRO A 331 3.19 36.00 20.42
N ALA A 332 2.35 36.00 21.46
CA ALA A 332 2.63 36.72 22.68
C ALA A 332 3.70 35.96 23.48
N VAL A 333 4.94 35.98 23.01
CA VAL A 333 6.09 35.32 23.65
C VAL A 333 6.50 36.06 24.94
N LEU A 334 5.94 37.24 25.19
CA LEU A 334 6.11 37.98 26.43
C LEU A 334 4.77 38.07 27.17
N PRO A 335 4.68 37.59 28.43
CA PRO A 335 3.47 37.73 29.22
C PRO A 335 3.15 39.23 29.37
N ARG A 336 2.00 39.64 28.83
CA ARG A 336 1.51 41.02 28.96
C ARG A 336 1.42 41.34 30.45
N LYS A 337 2.14 42.37 30.90
CA LYS A 337 2.02 42.89 32.28
C LYS A 337 0.54 43.21 32.54
N LYS A 338 -0.11 42.43 33.43
CA LYS A 338 -1.49 42.68 33.86
C LYS A 338 -1.57 44.13 34.32
N LYS A 339 -2.39 44.96 33.66
CA LYS A 339 -2.71 46.30 34.17
C LYS A 339 -3.33 46.11 35.56
N LYS A 340 -2.62 46.55 36.59
CA LYS A 340 -3.07 46.54 37.99
C LYS A 340 -4.39 47.33 38.03
N LYS A 341 -5.51 46.64 38.23
CA LYS A 341 -6.82 47.29 38.45
C LYS A 341 -6.64 48.17 39.69
N LYS A 342 -6.80 49.48 39.54
CA LYS A 342 -6.67 50.45 40.65
C LYS A 342 -7.81 50.15 41.64
N LYS A 343 -7.51 49.40 42.71
CA LYS A 343 -8.41 49.24 43.85
C LYS A 343 -8.58 50.63 44.47
N ILE A 344 -9.77 51.19 44.36
CA ILE A 344 -10.18 52.35 45.16
C ILE A 344 -10.22 51.85 46.60
N ALA A 345 -9.39 52.45 47.45
CA ALA A 345 -9.29 52.15 48.87
C ALA A 345 -10.35 52.97 49.61
N ASN A 346 -11.13 52.30 50.47
CA ASN A 346 -11.77 52.94 51.62
C ASN A 346 -11.85 51.92 52.76
N GLY A 347 -11.03 52.16 53.81
CA GLY A 347 -11.08 51.63 55.19
C GLY A 347 -11.17 50.11 55.39
N SER A 348 -10.52 49.44 56.33
CA SER A 348 -9.65 49.79 57.45
C SER A 348 -9.20 48.46 58.07
N GLY A 349 -7.91 48.34 58.43
CA GLY A 349 -7.46 47.46 59.51
C GLY A 349 -7.15 45.99 59.17
N ARG A 350 -5.85 45.69 59.26
CA ARG A 350 -5.23 44.63 60.07
C ARG A 350 -4.26 43.75 59.26
N GLU A 351 -2.99 43.89 59.62
CA GLU A 351 -1.87 43.06 59.19
C GLU A 351 -2.10 41.61 59.60
N GLU A 352 -1.94 40.67 58.65
CA GLU A 352 -1.45 39.33 58.96
C GLU A 352 -0.43 38.89 57.90
N THR A 353 0.69 38.44 58.43
CA THR A 353 1.92 37.96 57.81
C THR A 353 1.83 36.50 57.36
N GLY A 354 2.62 36.14 56.33
CA GLY A 354 3.01 34.75 56.01
C GLY A 354 2.19 34.11 54.90
N SER A 355 2.73 33.27 54.01
CA SER A 355 4.07 32.76 53.77
C SER A 355 4.09 32.30 52.31
N ALA A 356 5.21 32.52 51.63
CA ALA A 356 5.44 32.06 50.28
C ALA A 356 5.88 30.58 50.31
N THR A 357 5.02 29.68 49.87
CA THR A 357 5.41 28.31 49.52
C THR A 357 4.78 27.94 48.18
N GLY A 358 5.64 27.87 47.16
CA GLY A 358 5.28 27.34 45.85
C GLY A 358 5.13 25.83 45.92
N THR A 359 4.02 25.31 45.42
CA THR A 359 3.81 23.88 45.20
C THR A 359 4.27 23.49 43.79
N PRO A 360 5.01 22.37 43.63
CA PRO A 360 5.31 21.84 42.31
C PRO A 360 4.05 21.14 41.75
N ARG A 361 3.88 21.22 40.43
CA ARG A 361 2.76 20.59 39.72
C ARG A 361 3.01 19.08 39.52
N PRO A 362 1.94 18.27 39.39
CA PRO A 362 2.04 16.90 38.90
C PRO A 362 2.47 16.85 37.43
#